data_AF-A0A2E8E3D5-F1
#
_entry.id   AF-A0A2E8E3D5-F1
#
_cell.length_a   1.000
_cell.length_b   1.000
_cell.length_c   1.000
_cell.angle_alpha   90.00
_cell.angle_beta   90.00
_cell.angle_gamma   90.00
#
_symmetry.space_group_name_H-M   'P 1'
#
loop_
_entity.id
_entity.type
_entity.pdbx_description
1 polymer ?
#
loop_
_entity_poly.entity_id
_entity_poly.type
_entity_poly.pdbx_seq_one_letter_code
_entity_poly.pdbx_strand_id
1 'polypeptide(L)'
;MSTRWPCCRSLAHDRTMKSRVHPKYRTRCRVGNWWEYERALVLRGDVTLWLSPDAIDAWRPAPSGRPGGQQQFSDLAIETALSLRLVFRLPLRQTEGILRLALALMCADLEAPDDTTLSRRSQGLSVGIHRVPANGPIHLIVDSTGLSVVGEDEWAAAKYGGRGQRGWKKLHLGVDQLGTIVAYALTDSTVDDATTGVGLIQAVDDDIARVTADAAYDTIAFYDAAGARGATVVVPPDRTARVSRRRPRSRARDRTVTAVKVIGRRRWKKASGYYRQARVENAIFRYKSIIGDRLRARRLRAQETESVIACSILNRMTELSRPASFATGS
;
A
#
# COMPACT_ATOMS: atom_id res chain seq x y z
N MET A 1 3.44 25.27 50.40
CA MET A 1 3.85 23.88 50.68
C MET A 1 4.62 23.36 49.49
N SER A 2 5.94 23.43 49.60
CA SER A 2 6.94 22.98 48.64
C SER A 2 7.42 21.61 49.11
N THR A 3 7.21 20.57 48.30
CA THR A 3 7.72 19.23 48.57
C THR A 3 8.78 18.87 47.54
N ARG A 4 10.02 19.20 47.90
CA ARG A 4 11.23 18.54 47.39
C ARG A 4 11.25 17.07 47.80
N TRP A 5 11.65 16.19 46.89
CA TRP A 5 12.24 14.89 47.19
C TRP A 5 13.46 14.65 46.27
N PRO A 6 14.42 13.79 46.66
CA PRO A 6 15.83 14.15 46.70
C PRO A 6 16.68 13.64 45.53
N CYS A 7 17.84 14.28 45.43
CA CYS A 7 19.01 13.93 44.64
C CYS A 7 19.49 12.50 44.95
N CYS A 8 19.69 11.68 43.91
CA CYS A 8 20.48 10.45 44.02
C CYS A 8 21.36 10.23 42.77
N ARG A 9 22.65 10.49 42.98
CA ARG A 9 23.88 9.88 42.45
C ARG A 9 23.97 9.49 40.96
N SER A 10 24.99 10.09 40.35
CA SER A 10 25.65 9.68 39.12
C SER A 10 26.12 8.23 39.14
N LEU A 11 25.81 7.49 38.08
CA LEU A 11 26.61 6.35 37.63
C LEU A 11 27.02 6.60 36.19
N ALA A 12 28.33 6.47 35.97
CA ALA A 12 29.07 6.85 34.79
C ALA A 12 28.45 6.32 33.49
N HIS A 13 28.25 7.22 32.51
CA HIS A 13 27.98 6.85 31.14
C HIS A 13 29.27 6.37 30.48
N ASP A 14 29.31 5.06 30.24
CA ASP A 14 30.24 4.41 29.35
C ASP A 14 30.14 5.02 27.95
N ARG A 15 31.28 5.54 27.48
CA ARG A 15 31.45 6.20 26.19
C ARG A 15 31.49 5.14 25.10
N THR A 16 30.33 4.82 24.52
CA THR A 16 30.28 4.18 23.19
C THR A 16 29.64 5.15 22.19
N MET A 17 30.49 5.79 21.37
CA MET A 17 30.10 6.66 20.27
C MET A 17 29.15 5.92 19.31
N LYS A 18 27.84 6.15 19.45
CA LYS A 18 26.85 5.87 18.40
C LYS A 18 26.76 7.09 17.50
N SER A 19 27.57 7.15 16.44
CA SER A 19 27.38 8.10 15.34
C SER A 19 26.19 7.69 14.46
N ARG A 20 24.98 7.73 15.01
CA ARG A 20 23.72 7.71 14.25
C ARG A 20 23.39 9.13 13.79
N VAL A 21 24.26 9.72 12.99
CA VAL A 21 23.93 10.97 12.28
C VAL A 21 23.61 10.61 10.85
N HIS A 22 22.32 10.44 10.55
CA HIS A 22 21.84 10.48 9.17
C HIS A 22 22.08 11.89 8.62
N PRO A 23 22.92 12.09 7.60
CA PRO A 23 23.07 13.40 6.99
C PRO A 23 21.75 13.71 6.25
N LYS A 24 20.96 14.60 6.84
CA LYS A 24 19.67 15.07 6.31
C LYS A 24 19.94 16.05 5.16
N TYR A 25 20.47 15.55 4.05
CA TYR A 25 20.45 16.29 2.78
C TYR A 25 19.01 16.22 2.24
N ARG A 26 18.12 17.06 2.77
CA ARG A 26 16.86 17.36 2.08
C ARG A 26 17.24 18.25 0.90
N THR A 27 17.36 17.66 -0.29
CA THR A 27 17.25 18.44 -1.51
C THR A 27 15.96 19.24 -1.40
N ARG A 28 16.05 20.57 -1.43
CA ARG A 28 14.85 21.40 -1.43
C ARG A 28 14.12 21.08 -2.73
N CYS A 29 12.87 20.69 -2.62
CA CYS A 29 12.00 20.44 -3.75
C CYS A 29 10.92 21.51 -3.73
N ARG A 30 10.63 22.10 -4.89
CA ARG A 30 9.50 23.01 -5.08
C ARG A 30 8.44 22.28 -5.90
N VAL A 31 7.17 22.47 -5.52
CA VAL A 31 6.03 21.96 -6.28
C VAL A 31 5.58 23.07 -7.24
N GLY A 32 5.66 22.82 -8.55
CA GLY A 32 5.33 23.81 -9.58
C GLY A 32 3.84 24.06 -9.74
N ASN A 33 3.01 23.06 -9.45
CA ASN A 33 1.57 23.06 -9.63
C ASN A 33 0.81 23.06 -8.28
N TRP A 34 1.31 23.79 -7.27
CA TRP A 34 0.76 23.72 -5.91
C TRP A 34 -0.74 23.98 -5.85
N TRP A 35 -1.25 25.00 -6.55
CA TRP A 35 -2.66 25.34 -6.57
C TRP A 35 -3.56 24.21 -7.12
N GLU A 36 -3.19 23.64 -8.27
CA GLU A 36 -3.90 22.50 -8.86
C GLU A 36 -3.84 21.27 -7.96
N TYR A 37 -2.66 21.02 -7.38
CA TYR A 37 -2.47 19.92 -6.46
C TYR A 37 -3.34 20.07 -5.21
N GLU A 38 -3.38 21.25 -4.60
CA GLU A 38 -4.19 21.57 -3.43
C GLU A 38 -5.69 21.45 -3.72
N ARG A 39 -6.17 22.02 -4.83
CA ARG A 39 -7.56 21.87 -5.26
C ARG A 39 -7.95 20.40 -5.38
N ALA A 40 -7.08 19.59 -5.98
CA ALA A 40 -7.36 18.17 -6.12
C ALA A 40 -7.23 17.39 -4.80
N LEU A 41 -6.43 17.84 -3.83
CA LEU A 41 -6.48 17.28 -2.46
C LEU A 41 -7.84 17.50 -1.82
N VAL A 42 -8.46 18.67 -2.03
CA VAL A 42 -9.84 18.96 -1.58
C VAL A 42 -10.83 18.03 -2.29
N LEU A 43 -10.73 17.88 -3.61
CA LEU A 43 -11.62 17.02 -4.41
C LEU A 43 -11.57 15.53 -4.02
N ARG A 44 -10.48 15.04 -3.40
CA ARG A 44 -10.42 13.65 -2.91
C ARG A 44 -11.43 13.36 -1.80
N GLY A 45 -11.93 14.39 -1.11
CA GLY A 45 -13.00 14.29 -0.13
C GLY A 45 -14.41 14.45 -0.72
N ASP A 46 -14.51 14.79 -2.00
CA ASP A 46 -15.80 14.94 -2.68
C ASP A 46 -16.46 13.57 -2.87
N VAL A 47 -17.72 13.45 -2.45
CA VAL A 47 -18.50 12.21 -2.55
C VAL A 47 -18.83 11.86 -4.00
N THR A 48 -18.96 12.86 -4.88
CA THR A 48 -19.25 12.68 -6.31
C THR A 48 -18.10 12.01 -7.06
N LEU A 49 -16.89 12.06 -6.50
CA LEU A 49 -15.77 11.26 -7.00
C LEU A 49 -16.06 9.77 -6.88
N TRP A 50 -16.80 9.34 -5.87
CA TRP A 50 -17.06 7.93 -5.59
C TRP A 50 -18.40 7.49 -6.17
N LEU A 51 -19.42 8.35 -6.17
CA LEU A 51 -20.74 8.14 -6.77
C LEU A 51 -20.84 8.88 -8.12
N SER A 52 -20.32 8.27 -9.19
CA SER A 52 -20.45 8.81 -10.55
C SER A 52 -21.84 8.56 -11.15
N PRO A 53 -22.27 9.33 -12.17
CA PRO A 53 -23.50 9.07 -12.92
C PRO A 53 -23.56 7.63 -13.47
N ASP A 54 -22.47 7.13 -14.05
CA ASP A 54 -22.38 5.75 -14.53
C ASP A 54 -22.62 4.72 -13.41
N ALA A 55 -22.22 5.03 -12.16
CA ALA A 55 -22.46 4.17 -11.01
C ALA A 55 -23.93 4.16 -10.60
N ILE A 56 -24.62 5.29 -10.70
CA ILE A 56 -26.06 5.42 -10.47
C ILE A 56 -26.82 4.59 -11.51
N ASP A 57 -26.44 4.68 -12.78
CA ASP A 57 -27.11 3.97 -13.87
C ASP A 57 -26.92 2.44 -13.76
N ALA A 58 -25.73 1.99 -13.34
CA ALA A 58 -25.41 0.57 -13.15
C ALA A 58 -25.64 0.06 -11.71
N TRP A 59 -26.41 0.78 -10.90
CA TRP A 59 -26.59 0.46 -9.47
C TRP A 59 -27.33 -0.86 -9.23
N ARG A 60 -28.35 -1.12 -10.05
CA ARG A 60 -29.14 -2.37 -10.02
C ARG A 60 -28.63 -3.31 -11.13
N PRO A 61 -28.38 -4.59 -10.83
CA PRO A 61 -27.92 -5.53 -11.83
C PRO A 61 -29.06 -5.92 -12.78
N ALA A 62 -28.72 -6.32 -14.00
CA ALA A 62 -29.69 -6.89 -14.91
C ALA A 62 -30.31 -8.18 -14.32
N PRO A 63 -31.61 -8.46 -14.55
CA PRO A 63 -32.23 -9.69 -14.09
C PRO A 63 -31.45 -10.92 -14.59
N SER A 64 -31.12 -11.84 -13.68
CA SER A 64 -30.31 -13.01 -14.02
C SER A 64 -31.06 -14.06 -14.86
N GLY A 65 -32.40 -13.98 -14.89
CA GLY A 65 -33.28 -14.95 -15.55
C GLY A 65 -33.28 -16.35 -14.91
N ARG A 66 -32.54 -16.56 -13.81
CA ARG A 66 -32.43 -17.86 -13.13
C ARG A 66 -33.43 -17.97 -11.97
N PRO A 67 -33.95 -19.18 -11.67
CA PRO A 67 -34.76 -19.41 -10.49
C PRO A 67 -34.00 -19.08 -9.20
N GLY A 68 -34.63 -18.34 -8.29
CA GLY A 68 -34.05 -17.91 -7.01
C GLY A 68 -34.11 -16.40 -6.76
N GLY A 69 -33.58 -15.97 -5.61
CA GLY A 69 -33.53 -14.55 -5.25
C GLY A 69 -32.61 -13.76 -6.19
N GLN A 70 -33.16 -12.72 -6.82
CA GLN A 70 -32.39 -11.82 -7.68
C GLN A 70 -31.49 -10.91 -6.83
N GLN A 71 -30.32 -10.56 -7.37
CA GLN A 71 -29.46 -9.57 -6.75
C GLN A 71 -30.12 -8.19 -6.84
N GLN A 72 -30.20 -7.48 -5.72
CA GLN A 72 -30.75 -6.11 -5.69
C GLN A 72 -29.69 -5.06 -6.03
N PHE A 73 -28.42 -5.35 -5.76
CA PHE A 73 -27.30 -4.42 -5.92
C PHE A 73 -26.19 -5.03 -6.77
N SER A 74 -25.72 -4.27 -7.76
CA SER A 74 -24.60 -4.67 -8.62
C SER A 74 -23.28 -4.73 -7.85
N ASP A 75 -22.26 -5.35 -8.44
CA ASP A 75 -20.91 -5.35 -7.87
C ASP A 75 -20.37 -3.91 -7.74
N LEU A 76 -20.69 -3.04 -8.71
CA LEU A 76 -20.31 -1.63 -8.70
C LEU A 76 -20.93 -0.86 -7.51
N ALA A 77 -22.20 -1.11 -7.19
CA ALA A 77 -22.85 -0.50 -6.03
C ALA A 77 -22.18 -0.93 -4.70
N ILE A 78 -21.82 -2.21 -4.58
CA ILE A 78 -21.11 -2.73 -3.40
C ILE A 78 -19.70 -2.14 -3.32
N GLU A 79 -18.95 -2.11 -4.42
CA GLU A 79 -17.61 -1.52 -4.49
C GLU A 79 -17.64 -0.03 -4.11
N THR A 80 -18.64 0.72 -4.61
CA THR A 80 -18.81 2.15 -4.33
C THR A 80 -19.08 2.38 -2.84
N ALA A 81 -20.00 1.63 -2.25
CA ALA A 81 -20.28 1.70 -0.81
C ALA A 81 -19.04 1.35 0.04
N LEU A 82 -18.32 0.29 -0.32
CA LEU A 82 -17.08 -0.10 0.38
C LEU A 82 -15.96 0.91 0.16
N SER A 83 -15.94 1.62 -0.98
CA SER A 83 -14.98 2.69 -1.22
C SER A 83 -15.21 3.86 -0.28
N LEU A 84 -16.46 4.32 -0.15
CA LEU A 84 -16.86 5.36 0.81
C LEU A 84 -16.52 4.95 2.25
N ARG A 85 -16.80 3.69 2.61
CA ARG A 85 -16.44 3.13 3.91
C ARG A 85 -14.96 3.29 4.22
N LEU A 86 -14.08 3.01 3.27
CA LEU A 86 -12.63 3.04 3.46
C LEU A 86 -12.09 4.47 3.48
N VAL A 87 -12.53 5.33 2.55
CA VAL A 87 -12.12 6.74 2.48
C VAL A 87 -12.52 7.50 3.74
N PHE A 88 -13.77 7.37 4.17
CA PHE A 88 -14.31 8.06 5.35
C PHE A 88 -14.15 7.29 6.65
N ARG A 89 -13.48 6.13 6.60
CA ARG A 89 -13.14 5.34 7.78
C ARG A 89 -14.37 4.93 8.62
N LEU A 90 -15.47 4.61 7.96
CA LEU A 90 -16.75 4.31 8.59
C LEU A 90 -16.91 2.81 8.96
N PRO A 91 -17.62 2.47 10.05
CA PRO A 91 -18.28 1.19 10.22
C PRO A 91 -19.35 0.95 9.14
N LEU A 92 -19.73 -0.31 8.92
CA LEU A 92 -20.68 -0.67 7.86
C LEU A 92 -22.06 0.01 8.02
N ARG A 93 -22.61 0.05 9.24
CA ARG A 93 -23.90 0.74 9.51
C ARG A 93 -23.86 2.25 9.25
N GLN A 94 -22.73 2.89 9.56
CA GLN A 94 -22.56 4.31 9.25
C GLN A 94 -22.38 4.54 7.74
N THR A 95 -21.76 3.58 7.04
CA THR A 95 -21.64 3.60 5.58
C THR A 95 -23.02 3.54 4.92
N GLU A 96 -23.88 2.63 5.37
CA GLU A 96 -25.28 2.55 4.94
C GLU A 96 -26.02 3.88 5.14
N GLY A 97 -25.91 4.49 6.33
CA GLY A 97 -26.54 5.77 6.63
C GLY A 97 -26.04 6.93 5.75
N ILE A 98 -24.72 7.06 5.59
CA ILE A 98 -24.12 8.10 4.74
C ILE A 98 -24.48 7.90 3.27
N LEU A 99 -24.52 6.65 2.81
CA LEU A 99 -24.88 6.35 1.42
C LEU A 99 -26.35 6.67 1.15
N ARG A 100 -27.28 6.33 2.06
CA ARG A 100 -28.68 6.75 1.96
C ARG A 100 -28.82 8.27 1.87
N LEU A 101 -28.10 8.98 2.73
CA LEU A 101 -28.11 10.45 2.72
C LEU A 101 -27.58 11.00 1.39
N ALA A 102 -26.47 10.47 0.88
CA ALA A 102 -25.89 10.91 -0.39
C ALA A 102 -26.85 10.70 -1.56
N LEU A 103 -27.44 9.50 -1.69
CA LEU A 103 -28.40 9.19 -2.74
C LEU A 103 -29.63 10.10 -2.69
N ALA A 104 -30.16 10.38 -1.48
CA ALA A 104 -31.27 11.30 -1.29
C ALA A 104 -30.92 12.75 -1.69
N LEU A 105 -29.74 13.25 -1.31
CA LEU A 105 -29.26 14.59 -1.68
C LEU A 105 -28.98 14.72 -3.18
N MET A 106 -28.60 13.63 -3.84
CA MET A 106 -28.42 13.57 -5.30
C MET A 106 -29.75 13.38 -6.05
N CYS A 107 -30.87 13.27 -5.34
CA CYS A 107 -32.18 12.93 -5.90
C CYS A 107 -32.16 11.67 -6.79
N ALA A 108 -31.31 10.70 -6.45
CA ALA A 108 -31.25 9.42 -7.13
C ALA A 108 -32.32 8.48 -6.56
N ASP A 109 -33.16 7.90 -7.41
CA ASP A 109 -34.19 6.91 -7.02
C ASP A 109 -33.57 5.52 -6.79
N LEU A 110 -32.61 5.47 -5.85
CA LEU A 110 -31.79 4.29 -5.56
C LEU A 110 -31.79 3.99 -4.06
N GLU A 111 -31.80 2.69 -3.74
CA GLU A 111 -31.62 2.22 -2.37
C GLU A 111 -30.14 2.00 -2.05
N ALA A 112 -29.76 2.19 -0.78
CA ALA A 112 -28.41 1.85 -0.31
C ALA A 112 -28.36 0.39 0.18
N PRO A 113 -27.31 -0.38 -0.16
CA PRO A 113 -27.08 -1.69 0.44
C PRO A 113 -26.92 -1.60 1.96
N ASP A 114 -27.59 -2.49 2.69
CA ASP A 114 -27.47 -2.58 4.16
C ASP A 114 -26.13 -3.18 4.62
N ASP A 115 -25.80 -3.00 5.91
CA ASP A 115 -24.56 -3.47 6.53
C ASP A 115 -24.33 -4.98 6.37
N THR A 116 -25.39 -5.77 6.41
CA THR A 116 -25.37 -7.23 6.29
C THR A 116 -25.06 -7.65 4.85
N THR A 117 -25.65 -6.97 3.88
CA THR A 117 -25.41 -7.15 2.45
C THR A 117 -23.98 -6.78 2.09
N LEU A 118 -23.48 -5.63 2.56
CA LEU A 118 -22.08 -5.23 2.38
C LEU A 118 -21.10 -6.25 2.99
N SER A 119 -21.36 -6.70 4.22
CA SER A 119 -20.54 -7.70 4.92
C SER A 119 -20.46 -9.02 4.16
N ARG A 120 -21.60 -9.54 3.68
CA ARG A 120 -21.65 -10.79 2.90
C ARG A 120 -20.97 -10.63 1.54
N ARG A 121 -21.35 -9.60 0.77
CA ARG A 121 -20.90 -9.41 -0.61
C ARG A 121 -19.42 -9.08 -0.71
N SER A 122 -18.84 -8.41 0.28
CA SER A 122 -17.39 -8.10 0.31
C SER A 122 -16.49 -9.33 0.18
N GLN A 123 -16.94 -10.53 0.56
CA GLN A 123 -16.13 -11.76 0.50
C GLN A 123 -16.06 -12.39 -0.91
N GLY A 124 -17.02 -12.07 -1.78
CA GLY A 124 -17.09 -12.63 -3.13
C GLY A 124 -17.05 -11.58 -4.23
N LEU A 125 -16.77 -10.33 -3.87
CA LEU A 125 -16.70 -9.22 -4.80
C LEU A 125 -15.40 -9.33 -5.62
N SER A 126 -15.54 -9.42 -6.94
CA SER A 126 -14.40 -9.39 -7.85
C SER A 126 -14.06 -7.94 -8.16
N VAL A 127 -12.98 -7.44 -7.59
CA VAL A 127 -12.52 -6.05 -7.79
C VAL A 127 -11.22 -6.06 -8.59
N GLY A 128 -11.18 -5.28 -9.66
CA GLY A 128 -9.94 -4.97 -10.37
C GLY A 128 -9.26 -3.75 -9.75
N ILE A 129 -7.93 -3.68 -9.82
CA ILE A 129 -7.23 -2.45 -9.44
C ILE A 129 -7.43 -1.39 -10.53
N HIS A 130 -8.04 -0.26 -10.19
CA HIS A 130 -8.11 0.89 -11.09
C HIS A 130 -6.70 1.41 -11.36
N ARG A 131 -6.28 1.47 -12.62
CA ARG A 131 -5.03 2.11 -13.04
C ARG A 131 -5.07 2.48 -14.52
N VAL A 132 -4.37 3.54 -14.87
CA VAL A 132 -4.06 3.84 -16.27
C VAL A 132 -2.78 3.08 -16.64
N PRO A 133 -2.81 2.22 -17.69
CA PRO A 133 -1.62 1.51 -18.15
C PRO A 133 -0.47 2.46 -18.50
N ALA A 134 0.77 1.99 -18.34
CA ALA A 134 1.92 2.81 -18.66
C ALA A 134 2.16 2.84 -20.19
N ASN A 135 2.52 4.00 -20.72
CA ASN A 135 2.97 4.14 -22.11
C ASN A 135 4.45 3.74 -22.26
N GLY A 136 4.78 2.52 -21.85
CA GLY A 136 6.12 1.93 -21.97
C GLY A 136 6.64 1.26 -20.68
N PRO A 137 7.87 0.74 -20.71
CA PRO A 137 8.41 -0.05 -19.60
C PRO A 137 8.47 0.74 -18.28
N ILE A 138 8.00 0.12 -17.21
CA ILE A 138 7.95 0.73 -15.89
C ILE A 138 9.20 0.44 -15.06
N HIS A 139 9.43 1.30 -14.08
CA HIS A 139 10.28 1.03 -12.94
C HIS A 139 9.40 0.57 -11.77
N LEU A 140 9.34 -0.74 -11.57
CA LEU A 140 8.64 -1.35 -10.45
C LEU A 140 9.42 -1.10 -9.16
N ILE A 141 8.73 -0.62 -8.13
CA ILE A 141 9.30 -0.31 -6.82
C ILE A 141 8.47 -1.06 -5.78
N VAL A 142 9.09 -1.99 -5.06
CA VAL A 142 8.41 -2.92 -4.16
C VAL A 142 8.81 -2.66 -2.71
N ASP A 143 7.81 -2.66 -1.84
CA ASP A 143 7.99 -2.66 -0.39
C ASP A 143 6.74 -3.27 0.30
N SER A 144 6.89 -3.64 1.57
CA SER A 144 5.83 -4.24 2.37
C SER A 144 5.46 -3.37 3.57
N THR A 145 4.25 -3.53 4.09
CA THR A 145 3.85 -2.88 5.33
C THR A 145 2.92 -3.77 6.16
N GLY A 146 3.08 -3.72 7.47
CA GLY A 146 2.17 -4.40 8.40
C GLY A 146 0.86 -3.63 8.57
N LEU A 147 -0.25 -4.37 8.52
CA LEU A 147 -1.60 -3.91 8.86
C LEU A 147 -2.17 -4.77 9.99
N SER A 148 -2.67 -4.15 11.06
CA SER A 148 -3.32 -4.90 12.15
C SER A 148 -4.72 -5.38 11.74
N VAL A 149 -5.15 -6.55 12.18
CA VAL A 149 -6.49 -7.08 11.92
C VAL A 149 -7.39 -6.84 13.14
N VAL A 150 -8.64 -6.41 12.91
CA VAL A 150 -9.61 -6.15 13.98
C VAL A 150 -10.38 -7.42 14.40
N GLY A 151 -10.27 -7.82 15.67
CA GLY A 151 -11.24 -8.64 16.44
C GLY A 151 -11.16 -10.15 16.24
N GLU A 152 -10.67 -10.91 17.22
CA GLU A 152 -11.48 -11.56 18.29
C GLU A 152 -10.89 -11.32 19.71
N ASP A 153 -9.67 -10.79 19.75
CA ASP A 153 -8.79 -10.83 20.91
C ASP A 153 -8.89 -9.64 21.86
N GLU A 154 -9.45 -8.49 21.48
CA GLU A 154 -9.58 -7.38 22.45
C GLU A 154 -10.67 -7.67 23.49
N TRP A 155 -11.72 -8.38 23.10
CA TRP A 155 -12.77 -8.83 24.00
C TRP A 155 -12.38 -10.14 24.73
N ALA A 156 -11.71 -11.07 24.03
CA ALA A 156 -11.20 -12.29 24.63
C ALA A 156 -10.00 -12.06 25.58
N ALA A 157 -9.08 -11.15 25.26
CA ALA A 157 -7.99 -10.75 26.18
C ALA A 157 -8.53 -9.96 27.37
N ALA A 158 -9.58 -9.15 27.19
CA ALA A 158 -10.26 -8.47 28.29
C ALA A 158 -11.04 -9.45 29.21
N LYS A 159 -11.61 -10.52 28.66
CA LYS A 159 -12.46 -11.47 29.41
C LYS A 159 -11.72 -12.67 30.00
N TYR A 160 -10.69 -13.19 29.31
CA TYR A 160 -10.03 -14.46 29.65
C TYR A 160 -8.56 -14.31 30.04
N GLY A 161 -8.01 -13.09 30.11
CA GLY A 161 -6.62 -12.85 30.54
C GLY A 161 -5.53 -13.46 29.65
N GLY A 162 -5.92 -14.14 28.57
CA GLY A 162 -5.02 -14.66 27.56
C GLY A 162 -4.46 -13.52 26.71
N ARG A 163 -3.17 -13.60 26.39
CA ARG A 163 -2.56 -12.76 25.35
C ARG A 163 -3.13 -13.19 24.00
N GLY A 164 -4.34 -12.73 23.67
CA GLY A 164 -4.85 -12.87 22.31
C GLY A 164 -3.83 -12.26 21.35
N GLN A 165 -3.35 -13.04 20.38
CA GLN A 165 -2.35 -12.55 19.45
C GLN A 165 -3.03 -11.52 18.56
N ARG A 166 -2.71 -10.23 18.76
CA ARG A 166 -3.03 -9.19 17.78
C ARG A 166 -2.47 -9.60 16.41
N GLY A 167 -3.34 -10.20 15.59
CA GLY A 167 -2.99 -10.65 14.26
C GLY A 167 -2.65 -9.44 13.40
N TRP A 168 -1.54 -9.52 12.69
CA TRP A 168 -1.18 -8.55 11.66
C TRP A 168 -0.93 -9.30 10.35
N LYS A 169 -1.35 -8.68 9.25
CA LYS A 169 -1.09 -9.11 7.88
C LYS A 169 -0.04 -8.19 7.27
N LYS A 170 0.65 -8.67 6.24
CA LYS A 170 1.54 -7.86 5.43
C LYS A 170 0.85 -7.52 4.12
N LEU A 171 0.74 -6.22 3.84
CA LEU A 171 0.38 -5.71 2.52
C LEU A 171 1.67 -5.38 1.77
N HIS A 172 1.92 -6.10 0.69
CA HIS A 172 3.02 -5.85 -0.23
C HIS A 172 2.50 -5.02 -1.39
N LEU A 173 3.21 -3.95 -1.74
CA LEU A 173 2.84 -3.04 -2.82
C LEU A 173 3.98 -2.98 -3.83
N GLY A 174 3.62 -3.12 -5.11
CA GLY A 174 4.45 -2.74 -6.25
C GLY A 174 3.90 -1.46 -6.86
N VAL A 175 4.71 -0.40 -6.92
CA VAL A 175 4.34 0.87 -7.56
C VAL A 175 5.27 1.20 -8.72
N ASP A 176 4.77 1.96 -9.68
CA ASP A 176 5.59 2.48 -10.78
C ASP A 176 6.39 3.74 -10.39
N GLN A 177 7.14 4.33 -11.34
CA GLN A 177 7.87 5.58 -11.11
C GLN A 177 6.97 6.78 -10.77
N LEU A 178 5.69 6.74 -11.13
CA LEU A 178 4.72 7.80 -10.92
C LEU A 178 4.07 7.71 -9.53
N GLY A 179 4.15 6.54 -8.89
CA GLY A 179 3.52 6.23 -7.61
C GLY A 179 2.17 5.54 -7.74
N THR A 180 1.81 5.07 -8.94
CA THR A 180 0.62 4.25 -9.20
C THR A 180 0.89 2.83 -8.73
N ILE A 181 -0.03 2.23 -7.98
CA ILE A 181 0.04 0.84 -7.55
C ILE A 181 -0.28 -0.04 -8.76
N VAL A 182 0.64 -0.93 -9.11
CA VAL A 182 0.55 -1.81 -10.28
C VAL A 182 0.49 -3.30 -9.90
N ALA A 183 0.92 -3.64 -8.69
CA ALA A 183 0.78 -4.97 -8.12
C ALA A 183 0.60 -4.87 -6.60
N TYR A 184 -0.09 -5.84 -6.03
CA TYR A 184 -0.29 -5.92 -4.59
C TYR A 184 -0.45 -7.38 -4.15
N ALA A 185 -0.18 -7.66 -2.88
CA ALA A 185 -0.47 -8.94 -2.26
C ALA A 185 -0.72 -8.75 -0.76
N LEU A 186 -1.73 -9.44 -0.22
CA LEU A 186 -1.96 -9.50 1.22
C LEU A 186 -1.58 -10.89 1.73
N THR A 187 -0.59 -10.96 2.61
CA THR A 187 -0.08 -12.23 3.14
C THR A 187 -0.14 -12.27 4.66
N ASP A 188 0.02 -13.47 5.22
CA ASP A 188 0.36 -13.61 6.64
C ASP A 188 1.69 -12.96 6.98
N SER A 189 1.84 -12.60 8.25
CA SER A 189 3.04 -11.91 8.78
C SER A 189 4.31 -12.75 8.71
N THR A 190 4.18 -14.06 8.66
CA THR A 190 5.31 -15.01 8.60
C THR A 190 5.83 -15.22 7.18
N VAL A 191 5.07 -14.82 6.16
CA VAL A 191 5.48 -14.96 4.77
C VAL A 191 6.64 -14.00 4.49
N ASP A 192 7.65 -14.52 3.80
CA ASP A 192 8.85 -13.79 3.42
C ASP A 192 8.56 -12.75 2.32
N ASP A 193 9.18 -11.58 2.47
CA ASP A 193 8.96 -10.43 1.60
C ASP A 193 9.53 -10.69 0.21
N ALA A 194 10.73 -11.25 0.12
CA ALA A 194 11.36 -11.54 -1.18
C ALA A 194 10.57 -12.58 -1.99
N THR A 195 10.04 -13.60 -1.31
CA THR A 195 9.19 -14.63 -1.89
C THR A 195 7.91 -14.02 -2.46
N THR A 196 7.25 -13.13 -1.72
CA THR A 196 6.07 -12.41 -2.21
C THR A 196 6.42 -11.46 -3.34
N GLY A 197 7.58 -10.81 -3.27
CA GLY A 197 8.10 -9.92 -4.30
C GLY A 197 8.28 -10.60 -5.67
N VAL A 198 8.62 -11.88 -5.71
CA VAL A 198 8.64 -12.68 -6.96
C VAL A 198 7.24 -12.72 -7.60
N GLY A 199 6.22 -13.00 -6.80
CA GLY A 199 4.82 -12.99 -7.26
C GLY A 199 4.39 -11.61 -7.77
N LEU A 200 4.82 -10.54 -7.09
CA LEU A 200 4.52 -9.17 -7.55
C LEU A 200 5.16 -8.87 -8.92
N ILE A 201 6.41 -9.28 -9.17
CA ILE A 201 7.07 -9.09 -10.47
C ILE A 201 6.31 -9.82 -11.59
N GLN A 202 5.82 -11.03 -11.30
CA GLN A 202 5.11 -11.87 -12.27
C GLN A 202 3.68 -11.37 -12.54
N ALA A 203 3.03 -10.77 -11.53
CA ALA A 203 1.67 -10.26 -11.64
C ALA A 203 1.57 -8.91 -12.40
N VAL A 204 2.69 -8.23 -12.67
CA VAL A 204 2.69 -6.98 -13.43
C VAL A 204 2.61 -7.29 -14.93
N ASP A 205 1.51 -6.83 -15.54
CA ASP A 205 1.28 -6.97 -16.98
C ASP A 205 2.26 -6.12 -17.82
N ASP A 206 2.60 -4.90 -17.36
CA ASP A 206 3.48 -3.98 -18.09
C ASP A 206 4.90 -4.53 -18.19
N ASP A 207 5.62 -4.12 -19.24
CA ASP A 207 7.05 -4.37 -19.34
C ASP A 207 7.80 -3.71 -18.18
N ILE A 208 8.80 -4.40 -17.62
CA ILE A 208 9.55 -3.92 -16.47
C ILE A 208 10.99 -3.64 -16.90
N ALA A 209 11.38 -2.35 -16.96
CA ALA A 209 12.77 -1.98 -17.22
C ALA A 209 13.65 -2.10 -15.97
N ARG A 210 13.07 -1.92 -14.79
CA ARG A 210 13.79 -1.92 -13.52
C ARG A 210 12.92 -2.37 -12.36
N VAL A 211 13.50 -3.11 -11.43
CA VAL A 211 12.90 -3.44 -10.14
C VAL A 211 13.75 -2.86 -9.02
N THR A 212 13.15 -2.06 -8.14
CA THR A 212 13.79 -1.50 -6.94
C THR A 212 13.10 -2.03 -5.70
N ALA A 213 13.86 -2.53 -4.74
CA ALA A 213 13.31 -2.98 -3.46
C ALA A 213 14.34 -2.82 -2.35
N ASP A 214 13.91 -3.02 -1.11
CA ASP A 214 14.77 -2.89 0.06
C ASP A 214 15.70 -4.11 0.22
N ALA A 215 16.54 -4.11 1.26
CA ALA A 215 17.51 -5.19 1.46
C ALA A 215 16.88 -6.56 1.80
N ALA A 216 15.63 -6.62 2.27
CA ALA A 216 14.93 -7.87 2.54
C ALA A 216 14.68 -8.66 1.24
N TYR A 217 14.62 -7.98 0.10
CA TYR A 217 14.46 -8.59 -1.23
C TYR A 217 15.78 -9.07 -1.86
N ASP A 218 16.91 -9.04 -1.13
CA ASP A 218 18.23 -9.46 -1.63
C ASP A 218 18.39 -11.00 -1.75
N THR A 219 17.52 -11.64 -2.54
CA THR A 219 17.52 -13.09 -2.77
C THR A 219 17.78 -13.44 -4.23
N ILE A 220 18.36 -14.61 -4.48
CA ILE A 220 18.61 -15.08 -5.86
C ILE A 220 17.30 -15.17 -6.65
N ALA A 221 16.24 -15.70 -6.05
CA ALA A 221 14.93 -15.84 -6.69
C ALA A 221 14.34 -14.50 -7.14
N PHE A 222 14.46 -13.45 -6.33
CA PHE A 222 14.00 -12.11 -6.70
C PHE A 222 14.78 -11.54 -7.90
N TYR A 223 16.11 -11.71 -7.90
CA TYR A 223 16.94 -11.30 -9.02
C TYR A 223 16.64 -12.09 -10.31
N ASP A 224 16.40 -13.39 -10.19
CA ASP A 224 16.09 -14.25 -11.33
C ASP A 224 14.71 -13.94 -11.91
N ALA A 225 13.70 -13.67 -11.06
CA ALA A 225 12.37 -13.24 -11.49
C ALA A 225 12.42 -11.91 -12.25
N ALA A 226 13.16 -10.92 -11.74
CA ALA A 226 13.36 -9.65 -12.44
C ALA A 226 14.16 -9.85 -13.74
N GLY A 227 15.20 -10.68 -13.73
CA GLY A 227 16.01 -11.00 -14.90
C GLY A 227 15.22 -11.70 -16.00
N ALA A 228 14.28 -12.58 -15.65
CA ALA A 228 13.37 -13.24 -16.59
C ALA A 228 12.44 -12.25 -17.31
N ARG A 229 12.14 -11.10 -16.67
CA ARG A 229 11.41 -9.98 -17.30
C ARG A 229 12.34 -8.99 -18.04
N GLY A 230 13.64 -9.29 -18.13
CA GLY A 230 14.64 -8.37 -18.71
C GLY A 230 14.95 -7.15 -17.85
N ALA A 231 14.49 -7.12 -16.60
CA ALA A 231 14.57 -5.95 -15.74
C ALA A 231 15.94 -5.82 -15.04
N THR A 232 16.40 -4.58 -14.90
CA THR A 232 17.56 -4.27 -14.04
C THR A 232 17.17 -4.25 -12.57
N VAL A 233 17.96 -4.86 -11.69
CA VAL A 233 17.66 -4.93 -10.25
C VAL A 233 18.44 -3.88 -9.47
N VAL A 234 17.73 -3.08 -8.68
CA VAL A 234 18.28 -2.08 -7.76
C VAL A 234 17.85 -2.43 -6.34
N VAL A 235 18.54 -3.43 -5.79
CA VAL A 235 18.36 -3.90 -4.41
C VAL A 235 19.68 -3.75 -3.67
N PRO A 236 19.74 -3.03 -2.54
CA PRO A 236 20.96 -2.92 -1.77
C PRO A 236 21.24 -4.30 -1.15
N PRO A 237 22.47 -4.82 -1.27
CA PRO A 237 22.82 -6.08 -0.65
C PRO A 237 22.54 -6.06 0.84
N ASP A 238 22.14 -7.21 1.37
CA ASP A 238 22.09 -7.43 2.80
C ASP A 238 23.49 -7.25 3.42
N ARG A 239 23.57 -6.85 4.69
CA ARG A 239 24.86 -6.63 5.38
C ARG A 239 25.73 -7.89 5.39
N THR A 240 25.12 -9.06 5.42
CA THR A 240 25.79 -10.36 5.40
C THR A 240 26.00 -10.91 3.99
N ALA A 241 25.52 -10.22 2.96
CA ALA A 241 25.61 -10.68 1.57
C ALA A 241 27.06 -10.99 1.16
N ARG A 242 27.22 -12.13 0.50
CA ARG A 242 28.47 -12.59 -0.11
C ARG A 242 28.20 -12.94 -1.57
N VAL A 243 29.26 -12.82 -2.37
CA VAL A 243 29.26 -13.29 -3.76
C VAL A 243 29.02 -14.79 -3.75
N SER A 244 28.15 -15.25 -4.64
CA SER A 244 27.72 -16.65 -4.69
C SER A 244 28.90 -17.59 -4.98
N ARG A 245 29.13 -18.54 -4.06
CA ARG A 245 30.14 -19.60 -4.24
C ARG A 245 29.56 -20.81 -4.95
N ARG A 246 28.28 -21.13 -4.68
CA ARG A 246 27.53 -22.28 -5.22
C ARG A 246 26.79 -21.93 -6.52
N ARG A 247 26.56 -22.93 -7.38
CA ARG A 247 25.82 -22.81 -8.64
C ARG A 247 24.31 -23.10 -8.44
N PRO A 248 23.41 -22.48 -9.22
CA PRO A 248 23.70 -21.43 -10.21
C PRO A 248 24.05 -20.09 -9.52
N ARG A 249 25.03 -19.38 -10.09
CA ARG A 249 25.46 -18.08 -9.58
C ARG A 249 24.55 -16.99 -10.14
N SER A 250 23.96 -16.15 -9.30
CA SER A 250 23.26 -14.95 -9.77
C SER A 250 24.29 -13.87 -10.13
N ARG A 251 24.66 -13.80 -11.42
CA ARG A 251 25.64 -12.82 -11.93
C ARG A 251 25.20 -11.38 -11.64
N ALA A 252 23.90 -11.09 -11.70
CA ALA A 252 23.35 -9.76 -11.43
C ALA A 252 23.53 -9.37 -9.96
N ARG A 253 23.15 -10.25 -9.02
CA ARG A 253 23.33 -10.01 -7.58
C ARG A 253 24.80 -9.87 -7.20
N ASP A 254 25.65 -10.73 -7.73
CA ASP A 254 27.09 -10.71 -7.44
C ASP A 254 27.77 -9.42 -7.93
N ARG A 255 27.34 -8.88 -9.08
CA ARG A 255 27.78 -7.56 -9.56
C ARG A 255 27.38 -6.47 -8.57
N THR A 256 26.15 -6.50 -8.05
CA THR A 256 25.70 -5.51 -7.06
C THR A 256 26.50 -5.60 -5.76
N VAL A 257 26.72 -6.81 -5.23
CA VAL A 257 27.56 -7.04 -4.05
C VAL A 257 28.98 -6.51 -4.26
N THR A 258 29.56 -6.78 -5.43
CA THR A 258 30.93 -6.33 -5.77
C THR A 258 30.98 -4.81 -5.90
N ALA A 259 30.04 -4.19 -6.61
CA ALA A 259 29.97 -2.74 -6.75
C ALA A 259 29.88 -2.05 -5.39
N VAL A 260 29.00 -2.54 -4.49
CA VAL A 260 28.85 -1.98 -3.14
C VAL A 260 30.13 -2.10 -2.31
N LYS A 261 30.92 -3.18 -2.47
CA LYS A 261 32.23 -3.32 -1.82
C LYS A 261 33.27 -2.32 -2.34
N VAL A 262 33.27 -2.05 -3.65
CA VAL A 262 34.25 -1.17 -4.29
C VAL A 262 33.97 0.31 -4.03
N ILE A 263 32.75 0.77 -4.32
CA ILE A 263 32.41 2.20 -4.25
C ILE A 263 31.73 2.59 -2.93
N GLY A 264 31.38 1.62 -2.09
CA GLY A 264 30.66 1.83 -0.84
C GLY A 264 29.14 1.99 -1.03
N ARG A 265 28.36 1.50 -0.06
CA ARG A 265 26.88 1.46 -0.10
C ARG A 265 26.24 2.81 -0.39
N ARG A 266 26.77 3.90 0.18
CA ARG A 266 26.22 5.25 0.00
C ARG A 266 26.37 5.73 -1.45
N ARG A 267 27.57 5.60 -2.05
CA ARG A 267 27.82 6.02 -3.43
C ARG A 267 27.04 5.14 -4.40
N TRP A 268 26.98 3.83 -4.13
CA TRP A 268 26.17 2.91 -4.91
C TRP A 268 24.68 3.30 -4.92
N LYS A 269 24.07 3.58 -3.76
CA LYS A 269 22.65 4.02 -3.68
C LYS A 269 22.39 5.29 -4.52
N LYS A 270 23.34 6.23 -4.54
CA LYS A 270 23.25 7.43 -5.38
C LYS A 270 23.34 7.10 -6.87
N ALA A 271 24.33 6.28 -7.26
CA ALA A 271 24.58 5.92 -8.66
C ALA A 271 23.48 5.02 -9.25
N SER A 272 22.92 4.09 -8.47
CA SER A 272 21.88 3.16 -8.92
C SER A 272 20.47 3.77 -8.99
N GLY A 273 20.28 4.96 -8.43
CA GLY A 273 18.98 5.60 -8.35
C GLY A 273 18.06 5.02 -7.27
N TYR A 274 18.63 4.36 -6.25
CA TYR A 274 17.87 3.72 -5.16
C TYR A 274 16.95 4.67 -4.38
N TYR A 275 17.19 5.99 -4.42
CA TYR A 275 16.31 7.00 -3.81
C TYR A 275 14.86 6.93 -4.31
N ARG A 276 14.61 6.28 -5.47
CA ARG A 276 13.27 6.01 -5.98
C ARG A 276 12.43 5.13 -5.05
N GLN A 277 13.04 4.39 -4.12
CA GLN A 277 12.32 3.65 -3.07
C GLN A 277 11.32 4.53 -2.31
N ALA A 278 11.59 5.83 -2.16
CA ALA A 278 10.66 6.77 -1.54
C ALA A 278 9.27 6.80 -2.21
N ARG A 279 9.11 6.31 -3.45
CA ARG A 279 7.81 6.23 -4.14
C ARG A 279 6.86 5.24 -3.47
N VAL A 280 7.33 4.02 -3.18
CA VAL A 280 6.49 3.01 -2.50
C VAL A 280 6.30 3.36 -1.03
N GLU A 281 7.33 3.94 -0.37
CA GLU A 281 7.19 4.47 0.99
C GLU A 281 6.10 5.54 1.08
N ASN A 282 6.02 6.44 0.09
CA ASN A 282 4.95 7.44 0.01
C ASN A 282 3.57 6.80 -0.28
N ALA A 283 3.50 5.74 -1.07
CA ALA A 283 2.25 5.01 -1.30
C ALA A 283 1.75 4.32 -0.02
N ILE A 284 2.66 3.67 0.72
CA ILE A 284 2.38 3.09 2.05
C ILE A 284 1.94 4.17 3.04
N PHE A 285 2.63 5.31 3.07
CA PHE A 285 2.25 6.44 3.90
C PHE A 285 0.81 6.90 3.57
N ARG A 286 0.50 7.11 2.29
CA ARG A 286 -0.85 7.48 1.85
C ARG A 286 -1.89 6.44 2.22
N TYR A 287 -1.58 5.15 2.06
CA TYR A 287 -2.46 4.06 2.49
C TYR A 287 -2.82 4.22 3.97
N LYS A 288 -1.82 4.34 4.85
CA LYS A 288 -2.03 4.46 6.30
C LYS A 288 -2.70 5.77 6.70
N SER A 289 -2.40 6.86 6.00
CA SER A 289 -2.99 8.17 6.27
C SER A 289 -4.42 8.33 5.78
N ILE A 290 -4.82 7.63 4.71
CA ILE A 290 -6.16 7.75 4.11
C ILE A 290 -7.04 6.59 4.57
N ILE A 291 -6.63 5.36 4.28
CA ILE A 291 -7.41 4.14 4.57
C ILE A 291 -7.29 3.74 6.05
N GLY A 292 -6.05 3.72 6.55
CA GLY A 292 -5.72 3.34 7.93
C GLY A 292 -4.63 2.29 8.02
N ASP A 293 -4.16 2.05 9.23
CA ASP A 293 -3.14 1.04 9.55
C ASP A 293 -3.74 -0.33 9.92
N ARG A 294 -5.06 -0.49 9.75
CA ARG A 294 -5.80 -1.70 10.13
C ARG A 294 -6.71 -2.20 9.02
N LEU A 295 -6.81 -3.51 8.91
CA LEU A 295 -7.87 -4.19 8.17
C LEU A 295 -9.12 -4.25 9.03
N ARG A 296 -10.22 -3.71 8.51
CA ARG A 296 -11.52 -3.64 9.18
C ARG A 296 -12.35 -4.89 8.95
N ALA A 297 -12.15 -5.57 7.82
CA ALA A 297 -12.75 -6.85 7.53
C ALA A 297 -12.19 -7.96 8.44
N ARG A 298 -13.06 -8.85 8.93
CA ARG A 298 -12.66 -9.98 9.79
C ARG A 298 -12.28 -11.24 9.02
N ARG A 299 -12.96 -11.49 7.89
CA ARG A 299 -12.76 -12.70 7.08
C ARG A 299 -11.69 -12.45 6.03
N LEU A 300 -10.85 -13.45 5.77
CA LEU A 300 -9.70 -13.34 4.86
C LEU A 300 -10.10 -12.81 3.48
N ARG A 301 -11.12 -13.40 2.84
CA ARG A 301 -11.60 -12.93 1.52
C ARG A 301 -12.04 -11.47 1.52
N ALA A 302 -12.71 -11.03 2.58
CA ALA A 302 -13.10 -9.63 2.70
C ALA A 302 -11.90 -8.70 2.97
N GLN A 303 -10.84 -9.19 3.63
CA GLN A 303 -9.58 -8.44 3.80
C GLN A 303 -8.83 -8.29 2.49
N GLU A 304 -8.83 -9.33 1.65
CA GLU A 304 -8.30 -9.28 0.28
C GLU A 304 -9.04 -8.21 -0.51
N THR A 305 -10.37 -8.29 -0.61
CA THR A 305 -11.22 -7.29 -1.27
C THR A 305 -10.99 -5.88 -0.73
N GLU A 306 -10.94 -5.72 0.60
CA GLU A 306 -10.68 -4.43 1.25
C GLU A 306 -9.34 -3.84 0.80
N SER A 307 -8.30 -4.67 0.67
CA SER A 307 -6.98 -4.25 0.21
C SER A 307 -6.98 -3.86 -1.27
N VAL A 308 -7.73 -4.57 -2.11
CA VAL A 308 -7.86 -4.22 -3.54
C VAL A 308 -8.55 -2.87 -3.71
N ILE A 309 -9.71 -2.69 -3.06
CA ILE A 309 -10.46 -1.43 -3.10
C ILE A 309 -9.60 -0.29 -2.57
N ALA A 310 -8.86 -0.50 -1.48
CA ALA A 310 -7.92 0.48 -0.95
C ALA A 310 -6.84 0.89 -1.96
N CYS A 311 -6.26 -0.07 -2.69
CA CYS A 311 -5.30 0.22 -3.77
C CYS A 311 -5.95 0.99 -4.92
N SER A 312 -7.16 0.60 -5.32
CA SER A 312 -7.96 1.26 -6.36
C SER A 312 -8.27 2.73 -6.01
N ILE A 313 -8.71 2.99 -4.77
CA ILE A 313 -8.91 4.34 -4.20
C ILE A 313 -7.64 5.17 -4.33
N LEU A 314 -6.49 4.62 -3.91
CA LEU A 314 -5.22 5.37 -3.94
C LEU A 314 -4.79 5.70 -5.37
N ASN A 315 -5.03 4.81 -6.32
CA ASN A 315 -4.75 5.06 -7.74
C ASN A 315 -5.66 6.15 -8.30
N ARG A 316 -6.97 6.06 -8.06
CA ARG A 316 -7.94 7.12 -8.46
C ARG A 316 -7.54 8.48 -7.89
N MET A 317 -7.14 8.53 -6.62
CA MET A 317 -6.65 9.77 -6.00
C MET A 317 -5.33 10.27 -6.61
N THR A 318 -4.46 9.37 -7.09
CA THR A 318 -3.19 9.73 -7.76
C THR A 318 -3.43 10.33 -9.13
N GLU A 319 -4.43 9.80 -9.84
CA GLU A 319 -4.84 10.29 -11.16
C GLU A 319 -5.40 11.71 -11.10
N LEU A 320 -6.23 12.02 -10.08
CA LEU A 320 -6.81 13.36 -9.92
C LEU A 320 -5.77 14.46 -9.75
N SER A 321 -4.67 14.17 -9.04
CA SER A 321 -3.52 15.06 -9.00
C SER A 321 -2.28 14.42 -8.41
N ARG A 322 -1.16 14.92 -8.90
CA ARG A 322 0.17 14.59 -8.38
C ARG A 322 0.99 15.87 -8.26
N PRO A 323 1.81 16.02 -7.20
CA PRO A 323 2.70 17.16 -7.11
C PRO A 323 3.80 17.04 -8.18
N ALA A 324 3.94 18.07 -9.01
CA ALA A 324 5.04 18.24 -9.94
C ALA A 324 6.24 18.84 -9.18
N SER A 325 6.94 17.97 -8.45
CA SER A 325 8.11 18.35 -7.66
C SER A 325 9.37 18.35 -8.50
N PHE A 326 10.10 19.46 -8.50
CA PHE A 326 11.45 19.56 -9.08
C PHE A 326 12.46 19.92 -8.00
N ALA A 327 13.67 19.37 -8.14
CA ALA A 327 14.77 19.70 -7.24
C ALA A 327 15.21 21.14 -7.52
N THR A 328 15.15 22.00 -6.51
CA THR A 328 15.82 23.30 -6.58
C THR A 328 17.28 23.06 -6.19
N GLY A 329 18.20 23.34 -7.11
CA GLY A 329 19.63 23.24 -6.86
C GLY A 329 20.04 24.01 -5.60
N SER A 330 20.90 23.39 -4.79
CA SER A 330 21.63 24.06 -3.71
C SER A 330 22.79 24.85 -4.29
#